data_AF-A0A8C0J4W4-F1
#
_entry.id   AF-A0A8C0J4W4-F1
#
_cell.length_a   1.000
_cell.length_b   1.000
_cell.length_c   1.000
_cell.angle_alpha   90.00
_cell.angle_beta   90.00
_cell.angle_gamma   90.00
#
_symmetry.space_group_name_H-M   'P 1'
#
loop_
_entity.id
_entity.type
_entity.pdbx_description
1 polymer ?
#
loop_
_entity_poly.entity_id
_entity_poly.type
_entity_poly.pdbx_seq_one_letter_code
_entity_poly.pdbx_strand_id
1 'polypeptide(L)'
;MEKEASQLEKDHVHSVYEKIAPHFHDARYKAWPKVQQFLSDQEPGNLIADIGCGNGKYLHINSQTYKLGCDYCFPLVESARNDGHEVMVCHSLCLPYRNECFDAVLSIAGKFCTLAISVGQNFKG
;
A
#
# COMPACT_ATOMS: atom_id res chain seq x y z
N MET A 1 -10.10 -26.12 2.96
CA MET A 1 -10.57 -24.74 3.23
C MET A 1 -9.51 -23.67 3.02
N GLU A 2 -8.48 -23.49 3.88
CA GLU A 2 -7.48 -22.40 3.66
C GLU A 2 -6.60 -22.58 2.42
N LYS A 3 -6.18 -23.82 2.11
CA LYS A 3 -5.37 -24.11 0.92
C LYS A 3 -6.10 -23.85 -0.41
N GLU A 4 -7.42 -24.02 -0.43
CA GLU A 4 -8.22 -23.85 -1.65
C GLU A 4 -8.51 -22.37 -1.94
N ALA A 5 -8.73 -21.56 -0.89
CA ALA A 5 -8.87 -20.11 -1.00
C ALA A 5 -7.57 -19.45 -1.50
N SER A 6 -6.42 -19.86 -0.96
CA SER A 6 -5.10 -19.35 -1.38
C SER A 6 -4.77 -19.70 -2.84
N GLN A 7 -5.20 -20.88 -3.32
CA GLN A 7 -4.94 -21.32 -4.69
C GLN A 7 -5.86 -20.58 -5.69
N LEU A 8 -7.13 -20.37 -5.35
CA LEU A 8 -8.06 -19.58 -6.17
C LEU A 8 -7.64 -18.10 -6.29
N GLU A 9 -7.10 -17.53 -5.21
CA GLU A 9 -6.60 -16.14 -5.21
C GLU A 9 -5.34 -15.99 -6.06
N LYS A 10 -4.40 -16.94 -5.98
CA LYS A 10 -3.21 -16.98 -6.84
C LYS A 10 -3.56 -17.09 -8.32
N ASP A 11 -4.48 -17.98 -8.69
CA ASP A 11 -4.70 -18.30 -10.10
C ASP A 11 -5.59 -17.27 -10.81
N HIS A 12 -6.60 -16.71 -10.12
CA HIS A 12 -7.55 -15.78 -10.74
C HIS A 12 -7.24 -14.30 -10.52
N VAL A 13 -6.68 -13.91 -9.37
CA VAL A 13 -6.43 -12.49 -9.07
C VAL A 13 -5.04 -12.11 -9.56
N HIS A 14 -4.02 -12.90 -9.22
CA HIS A 14 -2.63 -12.58 -9.54
C HIS A 14 -2.37 -12.46 -11.05
N SER A 15 -2.86 -13.43 -11.83
CA SER A 15 -2.66 -13.45 -13.28
C SER A 15 -3.41 -12.34 -14.02
N VAL A 16 -4.49 -11.81 -13.44
CA VAL A 16 -5.23 -10.67 -13.98
C VAL A 16 -4.50 -9.37 -13.68
N TYR A 17 -4.06 -9.17 -12.44
CA TYR A 17 -3.31 -7.97 -12.04
C TYR A 17 -1.99 -7.82 -12.80
N GLU A 18 -1.22 -8.89 -13.00
CA GLU A 18 0.00 -8.86 -13.81
C GLU A 18 -0.26 -8.45 -15.26
N LYS A 19 -1.36 -8.92 -15.86
CA LYS A 19 -1.71 -8.64 -17.26
C LYS A 19 -2.24 -7.23 -17.49
N ILE A 20 -2.90 -6.63 -16.49
CA ILE A 20 -3.49 -5.30 -16.60
C ILE A 20 -2.62 -4.20 -15.98
N ALA A 21 -1.58 -4.54 -15.21
CA ALA A 21 -0.63 -3.60 -14.64
C ALA A 21 -0.04 -2.62 -15.68
N PRO A 22 0.32 -3.03 -16.92
CA PRO A 22 0.78 -2.11 -17.95
C PRO A 22 -0.30 -1.11 -18.41
N HIS A 23 -1.58 -1.45 -18.24
CA HIS A 23 -2.72 -0.62 -18.65
C HIS A 23 -3.29 0.24 -17.51
N PHE A 24 -2.71 0.19 -16.31
CA PHE A 24 -3.15 0.98 -15.15
C PHE A 24 -2.71 2.45 -15.19
N HIS A 25 -2.06 2.89 -16.27
CA HIS A 25 -1.46 4.22 -16.35
C HIS A 25 -2.48 5.36 -16.56
N ASP A 26 -3.67 5.13 -17.14
CA ASP A 26 -4.23 6.21 -18.00
C ASP A 26 -5.64 6.78 -17.71
N ALA A 27 -6.40 6.40 -16.66
CA ALA A 27 -7.75 7.01 -16.54
C ALA A 27 -8.39 7.19 -15.15
N ARG A 28 -7.78 6.74 -14.05
CA ARG A 28 -8.43 6.78 -12.72
C ARG A 28 -7.51 7.21 -11.57
N TYR A 29 -6.40 7.85 -11.91
CA TYR A 29 -5.24 8.07 -11.04
C TYR A 29 -5.33 9.26 -10.07
N LYS A 30 -6.52 9.84 -9.84
CA LYS A 30 -6.63 10.88 -8.80
C LYS A 30 -6.60 10.22 -7.41
N ALA A 31 -5.70 10.70 -6.56
CA ALA A 31 -5.72 10.41 -5.14
C ALA A 31 -7.13 10.69 -4.60
N TRP A 32 -7.66 9.79 -3.78
CA TRP A 32 -8.96 10.03 -3.17
C TRP A 32 -8.84 11.24 -2.24
N PRO A 33 -9.70 12.27 -2.36
CA PRO A 33 -9.51 13.52 -1.65
C PRO A 33 -9.33 13.35 -0.14
N LYS A 34 -10.07 12.42 0.48
CA LYS A 34 -9.94 12.13 1.91
C LYS A 34 -8.60 11.51 2.30
N VAL A 35 -8.04 10.63 1.46
CA VAL A 35 -6.73 10.01 1.70
C VAL A 35 -5.63 11.03 1.50
N GLN A 36 -5.75 11.86 0.46
CA GLN A 36 -4.82 12.95 0.21
C GLN A 36 -4.81 13.95 1.36
N GLN A 37 -5.99 14.38 1.83
CA GLN A 37 -6.10 15.27 2.99
C GLN A 37 -5.48 14.65 4.24
N PHE A 38 -5.79 13.38 4.54
CA PHE A 38 -5.20 12.67 5.67
C PHE A 38 -3.66 12.67 5.66
N LEU A 39 -3.04 12.41 4.50
CA LEU A 39 -1.59 12.42 4.34
C LEU A 39 -1.00 13.83 4.36
N SER A 40 -1.70 14.81 3.80
CA SER A 40 -1.32 16.22 3.83
C SER A 40 -1.36 16.82 5.25
N ASP A 41 -2.27 16.35 6.10
CA ASP A 41 -2.45 16.83 7.48
C ASP A 41 -1.50 16.15 8.48
N GLN A 42 -0.67 15.19 8.05
CA GLN A 42 0.32 14.57 8.91
C GLN A 42 1.41 15.55 9.33
N GLU A 43 1.85 15.43 10.58
CA GLU A 43 2.91 16.27 11.13
C GLU A 43 4.25 16.02 10.41
N PRO A 44 5.06 17.07 10.17
CA PRO A 44 6.41 16.92 9.66
C PRO A 44 7.23 15.94 10.50
N GLY A 45 7.91 15.00 9.84
CA GLY A 45 8.71 13.97 10.49
C GLY A 45 7.98 12.66 10.76
N ASN A 46 6.64 12.60 10.65
CA ASN A 46 5.90 11.35 10.81
C ASN A 46 6.39 10.27 9.84
N LEU A 47 6.48 9.04 10.34
CA LEU A 47 6.78 7.84 9.58
C LEU A 47 5.48 7.07 9.30
N ILE A 48 5.19 6.86 8.02
CA ILE A 48 3.92 6.32 7.55
C ILE A 48 4.15 5.01 6.79
N ALA A 49 3.36 3.98 7.06
CA ALA A 49 3.33 2.76 6.24
C ALA A 49 2.17 2.80 5.24
N ASP A 50 2.42 2.44 3.98
CA ASP A 50 1.39 2.21 2.97
C ASP A 50 1.34 0.71 2.61
N ILE A 51 0.41 -0.01 3.23
CA ILE A 51 0.25 -1.47 3.10
C ILE A 51 -0.69 -1.77 1.93
N GLY A 52 -0.13 -2.41 0.90
CA GLY A 52 -0.78 -2.54 -0.41
C GLY A 52 -0.60 -1.29 -1.25
N CYS A 53 0.61 -0.71 -1.25
CA CYS A 53 0.88 0.58 -1.91
C CYS A 53 0.73 0.54 -3.44
N GLY A 54 0.67 -0.65 -4.04
CA GLY A 54 0.71 -0.84 -5.48
C GLY A 54 1.92 -0.14 -6.09
N ASN A 55 1.67 0.69 -7.10
CA ASN A 55 2.69 1.48 -7.79
C ASN A 55 3.01 2.81 -7.08
N GLY A 56 2.70 2.95 -5.79
CA GLY A 56 3.11 4.11 -4.99
C GLY A 56 2.23 5.35 -5.14
N LYS A 57 0.97 5.18 -5.54
CA LYS A 57 -0.01 6.26 -5.77
C LYS A 57 -0.03 7.35 -4.68
N TYR A 58 0.18 6.98 -3.41
CA TYR A 58 0.08 7.91 -2.27
C TYR A 58 1.44 8.32 -1.68
N LEU A 59 2.54 7.70 -2.11
CA LEU A 59 3.86 7.83 -1.48
C LEU A 59 4.53 9.20 -1.72
N HIS A 60 4.09 9.95 -2.74
CA HIS A 60 4.60 11.29 -3.04
C HIS A 60 3.89 12.42 -2.28
N ILE A 61 2.77 12.14 -1.60
CA ILE A 61 1.95 13.19 -0.97
C ILE A 61 2.62 13.67 0.32
N ASN A 62 2.78 14.98 0.52
CA ASN A 62 3.44 15.56 1.70
C ASN A 62 4.94 15.19 1.82
N SER A 63 5.82 16.03 1.29
CA SER A 63 7.28 15.82 1.33
C SER A 63 7.92 16.01 2.71
N GLN A 64 7.17 16.45 3.71
CA GLN A 64 7.67 16.63 5.07
C GLN A 64 7.55 15.37 5.92
N THR A 65 6.97 14.28 5.38
CA THR A 65 6.81 12.98 6.05
C THR A 65 7.60 11.88 5.37
N TYR A 66 8.00 10.88 6.15
CA TYR A 66 8.67 9.68 5.67
C TYR A 66 7.65 8.58 5.41
N LYS A 67 7.79 7.86 4.31
CA LYS A 67 6.82 6.85 3.90
C LYS A 67 7.52 5.60 3.44
N LEU A 68 7.00 4.46 3.87
CA LEU A 68 7.43 3.15 3.43
C LEU A 68 6.23 2.40 2.85
N GLY A 69 6.29 2.11 1.56
CA GLY A 69 5.27 1.29 0.90
C GLY A 69 5.63 -0.18 0.95
N CYS A 70 4.62 -1.05 1.02
CA CYS A 70 4.85 -2.44 0.69
C CYS A 70 3.65 -3.06 -0.04
N ASP A 71 3.94 -3.94 -0.98
CA ASP A 71 2.94 -4.66 -1.77
C ASP A 71 3.47 -6.07 -2.06
N TYR A 72 2.56 -7.01 -2.31
CA TYR A 72 2.95 -8.37 -2.67
C TYR A 72 3.32 -8.49 -4.15
N CYS A 73 2.82 -7.59 -5.01
CA CYS A 73 3.04 -7.60 -6.45
C CYS A 73 4.41 -6.99 -6.80
N PHE A 74 5.40 -7.84 -7.09
CA PHE A 74 6.76 -7.41 -7.44
C PHE A 74 6.80 -6.38 -8.57
N PRO A 75 6.10 -6.54 -9.72
CA PRO A 75 6.11 -5.52 -10.78
C PRO A 75 5.60 -4.13 -10.34
N LEU A 76 4.62 -4.07 -9.45
CA LEU A 76 4.11 -2.80 -8.93
C LEU A 76 5.11 -2.15 -7.96
N VAL A 77 5.73 -2.94 -7.09
CA VAL A 77 6.80 -2.49 -6.19
C VAL A 77 8.00 -2.01 -7.00
N GLU A 78 8.38 -2.72 -8.06
CA GLU A 78 9.47 -2.31 -8.94
C GLU A 78 9.15 -0.99 -9.67
N SER A 79 7.91 -0.81 -10.15
CA SER A 79 7.45 0.47 -10.70
C SER A 79 7.56 1.60 -9.68
N ALA A 80 7.04 1.41 -8.46
CA ALA A 80 7.11 2.43 -7.41
C ALA A 80 8.56 2.76 -7.01
N ARG A 81 9.44 1.75 -6.98
CA ARG A 81 10.87 1.93 -6.71
C ARG A 81 11.55 2.72 -7.82
N ASN A 82 11.23 2.45 -9.07
CA ASN A 82 11.77 3.19 -10.22
C ASN A 82 11.32 4.66 -10.21
N ASP A 83 10.14 4.95 -9.65
CA ASP A 83 9.65 6.32 -9.40
C ASP A 83 10.31 6.99 -8.17
N GLY A 84 11.27 6.31 -7.53
CA GLY A 84 12.06 6.84 -6.41
C GLY A 84 11.40 6.68 -5.04
N HIS A 85 10.40 5.79 -4.90
CA HIS A 85 9.75 5.54 -3.63
C HIS A 85 10.47 4.47 -2.80
N GLU A 86 10.43 4.64 -1.47
CA GLU A 86 10.89 3.64 -0.50
C GLU A 86 9.84 2.53 -0.39
N VAL A 87 10.11 1.41 -1.05
CA VAL A 87 9.16 0.28 -1.15
C VAL A 87 9.82 -1.08 -1.04
N MET A 88 9.07 -2.05 -0.51
CA MET A 88 9.49 -3.45 -0.41
C MET A 88 8.38 -4.42 -0.81
N VAL A 89 8.78 -5.63 -1.19
CA VAL A 89 7.83 -6.73 -1.38
C VAL A 89 7.51 -7.33 -0.02
N CYS A 90 6.23 -7.35 0.36
CA CYS A 90 5.76 -7.85 1.66
C CYS A 90 4.41 -8.55 1.49
N HIS A 91 4.06 -9.44 2.42
CA HIS A 91 2.68 -9.87 2.58
C HIS A 91 2.02 -9.02 3.67
N SER A 92 0.85 -8.44 3.39
CA SER A 92 0.11 -7.58 4.34
C SER A 92 -0.31 -8.28 5.64
N LEU A 93 -0.32 -9.61 5.67
CA LEU A 93 -0.67 -10.44 6.82
C LEU A 93 0.53 -10.77 7.72
N CYS A 94 1.76 -10.52 7.25
CA CYS A 94 2.99 -10.81 7.97
C CYS A 94 3.98 -9.68 7.69
N LEU A 95 3.74 -8.53 8.31
CA LEU A 95 4.54 -7.33 8.11
C LEU A 95 5.88 -7.45 8.86
N PRO A 96 7.04 -7.23 8.20
CA PRO A 96 8.35 -7.30 8.83
C PRO A 96 8.69 -5.99 9.56
N TYR A 97 7.71 -5.40 10.24
CA TYR A 97 7.87 -4.15 10.96
C TYR A 97 7.87 -4.38 12.46
N ARG A 98 8.58 -3.53 13.19
CA ARG A 98 8.48 -3.50 14.65
C ARG A 98 7.13 -2.93 15.04
N ASN A 99 6.60 -3.39 16.17
CA ASN A 99 5.38 -2.81 16.72
C ASN A 99 5.59 -1.33 17.01
N GLU A 100 4.52 -0.54 16.79
CA GLU A 100 4.45 0.88 17.16
C GLU A 100 5.58 1.74 16.55
N CYS A 101 6.09 1.36 15.38
CA CYS A 101 7.15 2.13 14.69
C CYS A 101 6.63 3.15 13.67
N PHE A 102 5.32 3.18 13.40
CA PHE A 102 4.70 4.12 12.47
C PHE A 102 3.71 5.02 13.21
N ASP A 103 3.72 6.30 12.88
CA ASP A 103 2.78 7.29 13.39
C ASP A 103 1.41 7.16 12.71
N ALA A 104 1.42 6.71 11.45
CA ALA A 104 0.22 6.44 10.69
C ALA A 104 0.39 5.23 9.77
N VAL A 105 -0.70 4.51 9.53
CA VAL A 105 -0.75 3.45 8.52
C VAL A 105 -1.90 3.68 7.56
N LEU A 106 -1.61 3.54 6.28
CA LEU A 106 -2.55 3.50 5.19
C LEU A 106 -2.69 2.04 4.74
N SER A 107 -3.93 1.56 4.65
CA SER A 107 -4.24 0.30 3.98
C SER A 107 -5.59 0.44 3.28
N ILE A 108 -5.59 0.30 1.95
CA ILE A 108 -6.76 0.49 1.10
C ILE A 108 -6.97 -0.76 0.25
N ALA A 109 -7.97 -1.58 0.60
CA ALA A 109 -8.43 -2.69 -0.24
C ALA A 109 -9.51 -2.23 -1.24
N GLY A 110 -9.43 -2.70 -2.48
CA GLY A 110 -10.36 -2.32 -3.55
C GLY A 110 -11.82 -2.75 -3.34
N LYS A 111 -12.74 -1.91 -3.87
CA LYS A 111 -14.22 -2.02 -3.95
C LYS A 111 -15.06 -2.03 -2.66
N PHE A 112 -14.53 -2.35 -1.49
CA PHE A 112 -15.16 -2.03 -0.21
C PHE A 112 -14.12 -1.34 0.67
N CYS A 113 -14.18 -0.01 0.69
CA CYS A 113 -13.27 0.87 1.41
C CYS A 113 -13.41 0.64 2.93
N THR A 114 -12.71 -0.35 3.46
CA THR A 114 -12.33 -0.37 4.87
C THR A 114 -11.00 0.37 4.93
N LEU A 115 -11.09 1.70 5.02
CA LEU A 115 -9.94 2.55 5.27
C LEU A 115 -9.50 2.30 6.72
N ALA A 116 -8.55 1.38 6.93
CA ALA A 116 -7.91 1.23 8.22
C ALA A 116 -6.84 2.32 8.36
N ILE A 117 -7.28 3.56 8.64
CA ILE A 117 -6.37 4.58 9.19
C ILE A 117 -6.19 4.18 10.65
N SER A 118 -5.08 3.50 10.93
CA SER A 118 -4.68 3.21 12.29
C SER A 118 -3.58 4.18 12.68
N VAL A 119 -3.92 5.15 13.54
CA VAL A 119 -2.95 5.93 14.30
C VAL A 119 -2.68 5.13 15.57
N GLY A 120 -1.47 4.58 15.72
CA GLY A 120 -1.02 3.92 16.95
C GLY A 120 -1.79 2.68 17.42
N GLN A 121 -1.79 1.58 16.65
CA GLN A 121 -2.21 0.26 17.17
C GLN A 121 -1.17 -0.82 16.84
N ASN A 122 -0.94 -1.68 17.82
CA ASN A 122 -0.10 -2.88 17.77
C ASN A 122 -0.49 -3.80 16.60
N PHE A 123 0.32 -3.82 15.55
CA PHE A 123 0.28 -4.89 14.56
C PHE A 123 0.76 -6.18 15.23
N LYS A 124 -0.15 -7.08 15.59
CA LYS A 124 0.25 -8.45 15.92
C LYS A 124 0.65 -9.12 14.61
N GLY A 125 1.95 -9.38 14.45
CA GLY A 125 2.46 -10.35 13.49
C GLY A 125 2.03 -11.76 13.79
#